data_AF-A0A1G3J881-F1
#
_entry.id   AF-A0A1G3J881-F1
#
_cell.length_a   1.000
_cell.length_b   1.000
_cell.length_c   1.000
_cell.angle_alpha   90.00
_cell.angle_beta   90.00
_cell.angle_gamma   90.00
#
_symmetry.space_group_name_H-M   'P 1'
#
loop_
_entity.id
_entity.type
_entity.pdbx_description
1 polymer ?
#
loop_
_entity_poly.entity_id
_entity_poly.type
_entity_poly.pdbx_seq_one_letter_code
_entity_poly.pdbx_strand_id
1 'polypeptide(L)'
;MKPVTALLLLSFFSLSAHAALNKWVDAEGKVHYSDSPPVDAKVESVRNISGKGQEAAPADFSSKTYSQREAELNKARQEKKEASEKSAREAAMKQERKQNCAASRENLRALESGTRLVTY
;
A
#
# COMPACT_ATOMS: atom_id res chain seq x y z
N MET A 1 48.97 21.33 38.61
CA MET A 1 48.75 19.88 38.37
C MET A 1 47.33 19.39 38.64
N LYS A 2 46.47 20.13 39.37
CA LYS A 2 45.06 19.76 39.65
C LYS A 2 44.03 19.90 38.50
N PRO A 3 44.18 20.79 37.49
CA PRO A 3 43.14 20.93 36.46
C PRO A 3 43.22 19.83 35.38
N VAL A 4 44.42 19.29 35.13
CA VAL A 4 44.63 18.22 34.14
C VAL A 4 43.99 16.91 34.62
N THR A 5 44.10 16.60 35.92
CA THR A 5 43.45 15.43 36.52
C THR A 5 41.91 15.56 36.50
N ALA A 6 41.36 16.76 36.68
CA ALA A 6 39.92 16.99 36.60
C ALA A 6 39.38 16.81 35.16
N LEU A 7 40.12 17.27 34.16
CA LEU A 7 39.77 17.09 32.74
C LEU A 7 39.80 15.62 32.32
N LEU A 8 40.78 14.87 32.84
CA LEU A 8 40.99 13.45 32.52
C LEU A 8 39.92 12.56 33.17
N LEU A 9 39.44 12.90 34.38
CA LEU A 9 38.28 12.22 34.99
C LEU A 9 36.97 12.50 34.24
N LEU A 10 36.76 13.74 33.75
CA LEU A 10 35.53 14.09 33.02
C LEU A 10 35.43 13.35 31.68
N SER A 11 36.55 13.10 31.02
CA SER A 11 36.61 12.36 29.75
C SER A 11 36.29 10.87 29.88
N PHE A 12 36.44 10.28 31.08
CA PHE A 12 36.11 8.87 31.31
C PHE A 12 34.61 8.63 31.47
N PHE A 13 33.84 9.64 31.90
CA PHE A 13 32.40 9.51 32.12
C PHE A 13 31.59 9.46 30.80
N SER A 14 32.16 9.93 29.69
CA SER A 14 31.52 9.88 28.36
C SER A 14 31.49 8.50 27.70
N LEU A 15 32.19 7.48 28.23
CA LEU A 15 32.25 6.14 27.63
C LEU A 15 31.07 5.23 28.00
N SER A 16 30.12 5.67 28.85
CA SER A 16 29.02 4.82 29.30
C SER A 16 27.77 4.83 28.40
N ALA A 17 27.84 5.37 27.18
CA ALA A 17 26.77 5.28 26.20
C ALA A 17 26.73 3.87 25.56
N HIS A 18 26.11 2.92 26.25
CA HIS A 18 25.86 1.59 25.71
C HIS A 18 24.55 1.61 24.91
N ALA A 19 24.63 1.80 23.59
CA ALA A 19 23.50 1.59 22.69
C ALA A 19 23.27 0.07 22.53
N ALA A 20 22.17 -0.46 23.05
CA ALA A 20 21.82 -1.87 22.95
C ALA A 20 20.49 -2.00 22.21
N LEU A 21 20.53 -2.50 20.97
CA LEU A 21 19.28 -2.80 20.26
C LEU A 21 18.59 -3.98 20.95
N ASN A 22 17.41 -3.73 21.52
CA ASN A 22 16.62 -4.75 22.19
C ASN A 22 15.38 -5.08 21.35
N LYS A 23 15.06 -6.37 21.25
CA LYS A 23 13.82 -6.87 20.63
C LYS A 23 12.86 -7.29 21.73
N TRP A 24 11.62 -6.84 21.68
CA TRP A 24 10.56 -7.25 22.60
C TRP A 24 9.22 -7.36 21.86
N VAL A 25 8.27 -8.09 22.45
CA VAL A 25 6.92 -8.30 21.88
C VAL A 25 5.90 -7.69 22.82
N ASP A 26 4.97 -6.90 22.30
CA ASP A 26 3.90 -6.30 23.09
C ASP A 26 2.72 -7.27 23.33
N ALA A 27 1.72 -6.82 24.09
CA ALA A 27 0.53 -7.62 24.38
C ALA A 27 -0.33 -7.94 23.13
N GLU A 28 -0.16 -7.19 22.04
CA GLU A 28 -0.84 -7.41 20.75
C GLU A 28 -0.06 -8.36 19.83
N GLY A 29 1.11 -8.86 20.27
CA GLY A 29 1.96 -9.75 19.50
C GLY A 29 2.82 -9.04 18.45
N LYS A 30 2.94 -7.71 18.48
CA LYS A 30 3.81 -6.96 17.57
C LYS A 30 5.23 -6.92 18.10
N VAL A 31 6.17 -7.14 17.18
CA VAL A 31 7.61 -7.13 17.48
C VAL A 31 8.14 -5.69 17.38
N HIS A 32 8.77 -5.23 18.46
CA HIS A 32 9.38 -3.90 18.56
C HIS A 32 10.89 -3.99 18.74
N TYR A 33 11.61 -3.01 18.19
CA TYR A 33 13.05 -2.85 18.35
C TYR A 33 13.34 -1.46 18.93
N SER A 34 13.86 -1.40 20.15
CA SER A 34 14.13 -0.13 20.85
C SER A 34 15.30 -0.28 21.81
N ASP A 35 15.99 0.82 22.12
CA ASP A 35 17.02 0.87 23.17
C ASP A 35 16.38 0.90 24.58
N SER A 36 15.12 1.35 24.68
CA SER A 36 14.37 1.47 25.94
C SER A 36 13.07 0.65 25.90
N PRO A 37 13.09 -0.63 26.29
CA PRO A 37 11.88 -1.45 26.41
C PRO A 37 11.07 -1.11 27.67
N PRO A 38 9.74 -1.37 27.68
CA PRO A 38 8.91 -1.29 28.88
C PRO A 38 9.34 -2.29 29.96
N VAL A 39 9.13 -1.95 31.24
CA VAL A 39 9.57 -2.77 32.40
C VAL A 39 8.95 -4.18 32.46
N ASP A 40 7.76 -4.35 31.89
CA ASP A 40 7.01 -5.61 31.94
C ASP A 40 7.22 -6.48 30.68
N ALA A 41 8.06 -6.05 29.73
CA ALA A 41 8.29 -6.78 28.50
C ALA A 41 9.44 -7.80 28.65
N LYS A 42 9.29 -8.98 28.05
CA LYS A 42 10.40 -9.94 27.91
C LYS A 42 11.36 -9.43 26.83
N VAL A 43 12.57 -9.05 27.23
CA VAL A 43 13.56 -8.40 26.36
C VAL A 43 14.65 -9.38 25.91
N GLU A 44 14.90 -9.44 24.61
CA GLU A 44 16.06 -10.14 24.03
C GLU A 44 17.07 -9.13 23.46
N SER A 45 18.33 -9.21 23.90
CA SER A 45 19.40 -8.37 23.39
C SER A 45 19.84 -8.84 22.00
N VAL A 46 19.82 -7.94 21.00
CA VAL A 46 20.12 -8.27 19.60
C VAL A 46 21.62 -8.37 19.32
N ARG A 47 22.49 -8.08 20.31
CA ARG A 47 23.94 -7.95 20.11
C ARG A 47 24.68 -9.26 19.77
N ASN A 48 24.03 -10.42 19.90
CA ASN A 48 24.60 -11.72 19.56
C ASN A 48 23.64 -12.54 18.67
N ILE A 49 23.46 -12.15 17.42
CA ILE A 49 22.93 -13.09 16.40
C ILE A 49 24.11 -13.89 15.82
N SER A 50 24.80 -14.64 16.67
CA SER A 50 25.59 -15.79 16.23
C SER A 50 24.65 -16.99 16.21
N GLY A 51 23.92 -17.13 15.10
CA GLY A 51 23.40 -18.42 14.62
C GLY A 51 22.62 -19.30 15.60
N LYS A 52 21.77 -18.73 16.48
CA LYS A 52 20.79 -19.53 17.22
C LYS A 52 19.38 -19.12 16.83
N GLY A 53 18.70 -20.03 16.14
CA GLY A 53 17.25 -19.97 15.95
C GLY A 53 16.81 -18.99 14.89
N GLN A 54 17.11 -19.28 13.62
CA GLN A 54 16.19 -18.89 12.56
C GLN A 54 14.97 -19.79 12.75
N GLU A 55 14.08 -19.42 13.68
CA GLU A 55 12.74 -19.99 13.73
C GLU A 55 12.17 -19.83 12.32
N ALA A 56 11.81 -20.97 11.72
CA ALA A 56 11.21 -20.98 10.40
C ALA A 56 10.07 -19.96 10.43
N ALA A 57 10.14 -18.97 9.54
CA ALA A 57 9.05 -18.02 9.37
C ALA A 57 7.74 -18.83 9.26
N PRO A 58 6.64 -18.41 9.93
CA PRO A 58 5.40 -19.16 9.89
C PRO A 58 5.06 -19.49 8.44
N ALA A 59 4.73 -20.76 8.17
CA ALA A 59 4.55 -21.30 6.82
C ALA A 59 3.52 -20.55 5.96
N ASP A 60 2.75 -19.63 6.56
CA ASP A 60 1.81 -18.72 5.92
C ASP A 60 2.49 -17.54 5.20
N PHE A 61 3.75 -17.23 5.53
CA PHE A 61 4.63 -16.43 4.66
C PHE A 61 5.26 -17.30 3.57
N SER A 62 4.56 -18.36 3.13
CA SER A 62 4.83 -19.05 1.87
C SER A 62 4.85 -17.99 0.78
N SER A 63 6.08 -17.59 0.49
CA SER A 63 6.41 -16.45 -0.32
C SER A 63 5.93 -16.76 -1.71
N LYS A 64 4.77 -16.21 -2.10
CA LYS A 64 4.42 -16.11 -3.52
C LYS A 64 5.67 -15.61 -4.22
N THR A 65 6.21 -16.43 -5.12
CA THR A 65 7.40 -16.09 -5.88
C THR A 65 7.19 -14.71 -6.48
N TYR A 66 8.26 -13.92 -6.61
CA TYR A 66 8.16 -12.59 -7.20
C TYR A 66 7.31 -12.59 -8.50
N SER A 67 7.47 -13.62 -9.34
CA SER A 67 6.68 -13.86 -10.55
C SER A 67 5.17 -14.02 -10.31
N GLN A 68 4.74 -14.70 -9.24
CA GLN A 68 3.32 -14.88 -8.92
C GLN A 68 2.69 -13.56 -8.46
N ARG A 69 3.40 -12.76 -7.66
CA ARG A 69 2.93 -11.43 -7.24
C ARG A 69 2.81 -10.49 -8.43
N GLU A 70 3.79 -10.51 -9.33
CA GLU A 70 3.75 -9.68 -10.53
C GLU A 70 2.60 -10.08 -11.47
N ALA A 71 2.37 -11.39 -11.65
CA ALA A 71 1.24 -11.90 -12.43
C ALA A 71 -0.12 -11.46 -11.84
N GLU A 72 -0.29 -11.52 -10.51
CA GLU A 72 -1.51 -11.07 -9.83
C GLU A 72 -1.74 -9.57 -9.96
N LEU A 73 -0.68 -8.75 -9.80
CA LEU A 73 -0.78 -7.30 -10.00
C LEU A 73 -1.13 -6.95 -11.45
N ASN A 74 -0.54 -7.65 -12.42
CA ASN A 74 -0.85 -7.44 -13.83
C ASN A 74 -2.28 -7.85 -14.15
N LYS A 75 -2.76 -8.99 -13.64
CA LYS A 75 -4.15 -9.43 -13.78
C LYS A 75 -5.11 -8.42 -13.17
N ALA A 76 -4.85 -7.96 -11.93
CA ALA A 76 -5.68 -6.96 -11.27
C ALA A 76 -5.71 -5.61 -12.02
N ARG A 77 -4.60 -5.22 -12.66
CA ARG A 77 -4.56 -4.02 -13.52
C ARG A 77 -5.39 -4.20 -14.80
N GLN A 78 -5.31 -5.38 -15.43
CA GLN A 78 -6.10 -5.70 -16.62
C GLN A 78 -7.59 -5.71 -16.31
N GLU A 79 -8.00 -6.42 -15.27
CA GLU A 79 -9.40 -6.49 -14.83
C GLU A 79 -9.97 -5.10 -14.53
N LYS A 80 -9.20 -4.23 -13.86
CA LYS A 80 -9.62 -2.84 -13.61
C LYS A 80 -9.77 -2.03 -14.89
N LYS A 81 -8.85 -2.18 -15.86
CA LYS A 81 -8.94 -1.51 -17.16
C LYS A 81 -10.16 -2.00 -17.94
N GLU A 82 -10.35 -3.30 -18.04
CA GLU A 82 -11.48 -3.91 -18.74
C GLU A 82 -12.82 -3.51 -18.11
N ALA A 83 -12.93 -3.52 -16.78
CA ALA A 83 -14.13 -3.06 -16.08
C ALA A 83 -14.42 -1.57 -16.34
N SER A 84 -13.40 -0.72 -16.29
CA SER A 84 -13.52 0.70 -16.60
C SER A 84 -13.96 0.93 -18.04
N GLU A 85 -13.29 0.29 -19.00
CA GLU A 85 -13.61 0.40 -20.43
C GLU A 85 -15.00 -0.15 -20.75
N LYS A 86 -15.42 -1.25 -20.13
CA LYS A 86 -16.76 -1.80 -20.30
C LYS A 86 -17.80 -0.83 -19.78
N SER A 87 -17.61 -0.28 -18.57
CA SER A 87 -18.55 0.70 -18.00
C SER A 87 -18.65 1.98 -18.85
N ALA A 88 -17.51 2.46 -19.38
CA ALA A 88 -17.46 3.62 -20.26
C ALA A 88 -18.17 3.35 -21.60
N ARG A 89 -17.94 2.17 -22.20
CA ARG A 89 -18.63 1.74 -23.42
C ARG A 89 -20.14 1.61 -23.21
N GLU A 90 -20.58 1.00 -22.12
CA GLU A 90 -22.00 0.86 -21.79
C GLU A 90 -22.67 2.22 -21.56
N ALA A 91 -22.00 3.14 -20.88
CA ALA A 91 -22.48 4.51 -20.69
C ALA A 91 -22.59 5.26 -22.04
N ALA A 92 -21.58 5.16 -22.89
CA ALA A 92 -21.57 5.76 -24.23
C ALA A 92 -22.71 5.21 -25.10
N MET A 93 -22.86 3.88 -25.20
CA MET A 93 -23.94 3.24 -25.95
C MET A 93 -25.33 3.65 -25.43
N LYS A 94 -25.51 3.76 -24.10
CA LYS A 94 -26.77 4.20 -23.51
C LYS A 94 -27.08 5.65 -23.89
N GLN A 95 -26.08 6.51 -23.92
CA GLN A 95 -26.23 7.91 -24.30
C GLN A 95 -26.55 8.05 -25.80
N GLU A 96 -25.80 7.36 -26.66
CA GLU A 96 -26.04 7.32 -28.10
C GLU A 96 -27.45 6.83 -28.41
N ARG A 97 -27.89 5.73 -27.78
CA ARG A 97 -29.26 5.22 -27.96
C ARG A 97 -30.33 6.23 -27.56
N LYS A 98 -30.12 6.99 -26.49
CA LYS A 98 -31.04 8.07 -26.07
C LYS A 98 -31.09 9.18 -27.10
N GLN A 99 -29.93 9.64 -27.58
CA GLN A 99 -29.84 10.68 -28.60
C GLN A 99 -30.52 10.24 -29.91
N ASN A 100 -30.25 9.02 -30.37
CA ASN A 100 -30.86 8.47 -31.58
C ASN A 100 -32.38 8.34 -31.44
N CYS A 101 -32.88 7.90 -30.28
CA CYS A 101 -34.31 7.85 -30.01
C CYS A 101 -34.95 9.24 -30.01
N ALA A 102 -34.29 10.25 -29.42
CA ALA A 102 -34.77 11.62 -29.43
C ALA A 102 -34.82 12.19 -30.86
N ALA A 103 -33.75 12.04 -31.63
CA ALA A 103 -33.67 12.48 -33.02
C ALA A 103 -34.71 11.77 -33.91
N SER A 104 -34.90 10.46 -33.73
CA SER A 104 -35.91 9.70 -34.47
C SER A 104 -37.34 10.18 -34.17
N ARG A 105 -37.64 10.49 -32.90
CA ARG A 105 -38.94 11.04 -32.51
C ARG A 105 -39.16 12.44 -33.07
N GLU A 106 -38.13 13.27 -33.11
CA GLU A 106 -38.19 14.59 -33.74
C GLU A 106 -38.43 14.49 -35.24
N ASN A 107 -37.69 13.62 -35.92
CA ASN A 107 -37.89 13.34 -37.35
C ASN A 107 -39.31 12.85 -37.64
N LEU A 108 -39.84 11.94 -36.80
CA LEU A 108 -41.21 11.46 -36.93
C LEU A 108 -42.21 12.61 -36.82
N ARG A 109 -42.08 13.48 -35.81
CA ARG A 109 -42.95 14.65 -35.66
C ARG A 109 -42.85 15.60 -36.85
N ALA A 110 -41.64 15.83 -37.38
CA ALA A 110 -41.44 16.67 -38.55
C ALA A 110 -42.20 16.11 -39.77
N LEU A 111 -42.12 14.81 -40.01
CA LEU A 111 -42.85 14.13 -41.09
C LEU A 111 -44.36 14.13 -40.87
N GLU A 112 -44.83 13.87 -39.65
CA GLU A 112 -46.26 13.84 -39.28
C GLU A 112 -46.90 15.24 -39.31
N SER A 113 -46.13 16.30 -39.02
CA SER A 113 -46.64 17.68 -39.04
C SER A 113 -47.04 18.18 -40.44
N GLY A 114 -46.78 17.40 -41.49
CA GLY A 114 -47.12 17.77 -42.87
C GLY A 114 -46.27 18.93 -43.42
N THR A 115 -45.18 19.29 -42.73
CA THR A 115 -44.29 20.38 -43.13
C THR A 115 -43.53 19.95 -44.40
N ARG A 116 -43.60 20.76 -45.47
CA ARG A 116 -43.00 20.45 -46.77
C ARG A 116 -41.46 20.49 -46.65
N LEU A 117 -40.80 19.33 -46.73
CA LEU A 117 -39.33 19.19 -46.59
C LEU A 117 -38.51 19.61 -47.83
N VAL A 118 -39.08 20.42 -48.74
CA VAL A 118 -38.41 20.84 -49.99
C VAL A 118 -38.45 22.35 -50.13
N THR A 119 -37.28 22.97 -50.04
CA THR A 119 -36.99 24.30 -50.59
C THR A 119 -36.19 24.10 -51.87
N TYR A 120 -36.70 24.59 -53.01
CA TYR A 120 -36.01 24.60 -54.31
C TYR A 120 -34.97 25.72 -54.34
#